data_AF-A0A7G8VTV2-F1
#
_entry.id   AF-A0A7G8VTV2-F1
#
_cell.length_a   1.000
_cell.length_b   1.000
_cell.length_c   1.000
_cell.angle_alpha   90.00
_cell.angle_beta   90.00
_cell.angle_gamma   90.00
#
_symmetry.space_group_name_H-M   'P 1'
#
loop_
_entity.id
_entity.type
_entity.pdbx_description
1 polymer ?
#
loop_
_entity_poly.entity_id
_entity_poly.type
_entity_poly.pdbx_seq_one_letter_code
_entity_poly.pdbx_strand_id
1 'polypeptide(L)'
;MDIIQHSIAVGKYLVSPLIRHQDDGHFAASVSIRSGHGSGMHDRVMRFTPRFASHATAVRYALDQGLCWVRERNPRSHNAPLALACAG
;
A
#
# COMPACT_ATOMS: atom_id res chain seq x y z
N MET A 1 12.70 1.05 -15.47
CA MET A 1 12.29 2.32 -14.82
C MET A 1 10.85 2.11 -14.35
N ASP A 2 10.68 1.52 -13.17
CA ASP A 2 9.38 1.06 -12.67
C ASP A 2 8.45 2.24 -12.38
N ILE A 3 7.31 2.21 -13.04
CA ILE A 3 6.29 3.26 -13.04
C ILE A 3 5.65 3.27 -11.64
N ILE A 4 5.88 4.33 -10.88
CA ILE A 4 5.08 4.63 -9.68
C ILE A 4 3.65 4.90 -10.17
N GLN A 5 2.82 3.87 -10.18
CA GLN A 5 1.41 4.01 -10.55
C GLN A 5 0.67 4.65 -9.38
N HIS A 6 0.68 5.98 -9.41
CA HIS A 6 0.03 6.94 -8.51
C HIS A 6 0.12 6.61 -7.00
N SER A 7 1.11 7.20 -6.34
CA SER A 7 1.14 7.21 -4.87
C SER A 7 -0.02 8.04 -4.29
N ILE A 8 -0.57 7.62 -3.16
CA ILE A 8 -1.64 8.34 -2.45
C ILE A 8 -1.07 8.92 -1.15
N ALA A 9 -1.22 10.24 -0.96
CA ALA A 9 -0.87 10.90 0.29
C ALA A 9 -2.07 10.87 1.26
N VAL A 10 -1.83 10.46 2.51
CA VAL A 10 -2.84 10.42 3.58
C VAL A 10 -2.22 10.99 4.86
N GLY A 11 -2.54 12.25 5.16
CA GLY A 11 -1.92 12.96 6.28
C GLY A 11 -0.38 12.95 6.16
N LYS A 12 0.32 12.40 7.15
CA LYS A 12 1.78 12.28 7.15
C LYS A 12 2.33 11.09 6.34
N TYR A 13 1.46 10.29 5.73
CA TYR A 13 1.83 9.05 5.05
C TYR A 13 1.81 9.25 3.53
N LEU A 14 2.77 8.66 2.84
CA LEU A 14 2.74 8.46 1.38
C LEU A 14 2.69 6.96 1.11
N VAL A 15 1.61 6.51 0.46
CA VAL A 15 1.36 5.11 0.11
C VAL A 15 1.66 4.91 -1.37
N SER A 16 2.68 4.11 -1.68
CA SER A 16 3.15 3.88 -3.05
C SER A 16 3.07 2.39 -3.39
N PRO A 17 2.24 1.99 -4.37
CA PRO A 17 2.19 0.60 -4.81
C PRO A 17 3.46 0.27 -5.59
N LEU A 18 3.96 -0.95 -5.38
CA LEU A 18 5.16 -1.49 -5.99
C LEU A 18 4.79 -2.85 -6.59
N ILE A 19 4.58 -2.89 -7.90
CA ILE A 19 4.14 -4.11 -8.60
C ILE A 19 5.31 -4.70 -9.37
N ARG A 20 5.54 -5.99 -9.16
CA ARG A 20 6.62 -6.75 -9.78
C ARG A 20 6.03 -7.80 -10.69
N HIS A 21 6.43 -7.79 -11.97
CA HIS A 21 6.18 -8.93 -12.86
C HIS A 21 7.00 -10.14 -12.38
N GLN A 22 6.43 -11.33 -12.48
CA GLN A 22 7.06 -12.60 -12.11
C GLN A 22 7.25 -13.49 -13.33
N ASP A 23 8.17 -14.45 -13.23
CA ASP A 23 8.59 -15.28 -14.36
C ASP A 23 7.46 -16.19 -14.91
N ASP A 24 6.42 -16.44 -14.12
CA ASP A 24 5.24 -17.22 -14.47
C ASP A 24 4.09 -16.37 -15.06
N GLY A 25 4.36 -15.12 -15.44
CA GLY A 25 3.38 -14.21 -16.03
C GLY A 25 2.40 -13.57 -15.04
N HIS A 26 2.55 -13.83 -13.74
CA HIS A 26 1.75 -13.18 -12.70
C HIS A 26 2.44 -11.92 -12.18
N PHE A 27 1.68 -11.11 -11.43
CA PHE A 27 2.17 -9.93 -10.74
C PHE A 27 2.19 -10.16 -9.24
N ALA A 28 3.28 -9.79 -8.58
CA ALA A 28 3.39 -9.71 -7.12
C ALA A 28 3.09 -8.28 -6.68
N ALA A 29 2.25 -8.15 -5.65
CA ALA A 29 1.92 -6.87 -5.05
C ALA A 29 2.80 -6.58 -3.84
N SER A 30 3.25 -5.33 -3.73
CA SER A 30 3.82 -4.78 -2.52
C SER A 30 3.47 -3.29 -2.41
N VAL A 31 3.60 -2.71 -1.22
CA VAL A 31 3.35 -1.29 -0.99
C VAL A 31 4.44 -0.73 -0.08
N SER A 32 4.99 0.42 -0.47
CA SER A 32 5.85 1.25 0.37
C SER A 32 4.99 2.31 1.05
N ILE A 33 5.10 2.41 2.36
CA ILE A 33 4.45 3.42 3.18
C ILE A 33 5.54 4.24 3.85
N ARG A 34 5.70 5.46 3.35
CA ARG A 34 6.61 6.43 3.90
C ARG A 34 5.89 7.29 4.92
N SER A 35 6.54 7.59 6.03
CA SER A 35 5.99 8.43 7.09
C SER A 35 7.07 9.36 7.66
N GLY A 36 6.66 10.53 8.17
CA GLY A 36 7.54 11.49 8.83
C GLY A 36 8.12 12.56 7.90
N HIS A 37 8.91 13.48 8.47
CA HIS A 37 9.63 14.53 7.74
C HIS A 37 11.09 14.63 8.23
N GLY A 38 12.00 15.11 7.37
CA GLY A 38 13.40 15.32 7.73
C GLY A 38 14.10 14.04 8.20
N SER A 39 14.84 14.12 9.31
CA SER A 39 15.62 13.00 9.87
C SER A 39 14.77 11.86 10.46
N GLY A 40 13.45 12.05 10.62
CA GLY A 40 12.52 11.03 11.14
C GLY A 40 11.72 10.31 10.05
N MET A 41 12.18 10.36 8.79
CA MET A 41 11.51 9.67 7.69
C MET A 41 11.72 8.16 7.81
N HIS A 42 10.62 7.41 7.89
CA HIS A 42 10.63 5.96 7.89
C HIS A 42 9.84 5.41 6.72
N ASP A 43 10.42 4.46 5.99
CA ASP A 43 9.72 3.68 4.98
C ASP A 43 9.39 2.29 5.52
N ARG A 44 8.16 1.82 5.27
CA ARG A 44 7.71 0.46 5.57
C ARG A 44 7.27 -0.18 4.27
N VAL A 45 7.89 -1.28 3.89
CA VAL A 45 7.50 -2.06 2.70
C VAL A 45 6.77 -3.31 3.14
N MET A 46 5.51 -3.42 2.75
CA MET A 46 4.72 -4.64 2.91
C MET A 46 4.70 -5.41 1.59
N ARG A 47 5.02 -6.70 1.65
CA ARG A 47 5.03 -7.61 0.50
C ARG A 47 3.93 -8.64 0.71
N PHE A 48 3.11 -8.84 -0.32
CA PHE A 48 1.95 -9.71 -0.22
C PHE A 48 2.20 -11.01 -0.98
N THR A 49 1.64 -12.10 -0.45
CA THR A 49 1.75 -13.45 -1.03
C THR A 49 0.85 -13.70 -2.25
N PRO A 50 -0.36 -13.12 -2.37
CA PRO A 50 -1.23 -13.34 -3.54
C PRO A 50 -0.55 -13.00 -4.87
N ARG A 51 -0.79 -13.85 -5.87
CA ARG A 51 -0.37 -13.65 -7.26
C ARG A 51 -1.54 -13.11 -8.07
N PHE A 52 -1.32 -12.06 -8.82
CA PHE A 52 -2.37 -11.41 -9.60
C PHE A 52 -2.18 -11.70 -11.08
N ALA A 53 -3.26 -12.04 -11.79
CA ALA A 53 -3.23 -12.20 -13.23
C ALA A 53 -3.13 -10.85 -13.98
N SER A 54 -3.49 -9.75 -13.32
CA SER A 54 -3.47 -8.41 -13.90
C SER A 54 -2.69 -7.43 -13.03
N HIS A 55 -1.86 -6.64 -13.70
CA HIS A 55 -1.13 -5.53 -13.10
C HIS A 55 -2.06 -4.56 -12.37
N ALA A 56 -3.21 -4.20 -12.96
CA ALA A 56 -4.18 -3.29 -12.37
C ALA A 56 -4.81 -3.85 -11.08
N THR A 57 -5.05 -5.17 -11.03
CA THR A 57 -5.57 -5.82 -9.82
C THR A 57 -4.54 -5.85 -8.70
N ALA A 58 -3.25 -6.03 -9.04
CA ALA A 58 -2.15 -5.96 -8.09
C ALA A 58 -1.98 -4.55 -7.50
N VAL A 59 -2.08 -3.51 -8.34
CA VAL A 59 -2.06 -2.09 -7.90
C VAL A 59 -3.20 -1.81 -6.93
N ARG A 60 -4.43 -2.16 -7.31
CA ARG A 60 -5.62 -1.94 -6.46
C ARG A 60 -5.44 -2.60 -5.11
N TYR A 61 -5.03 -3.87 -5.10
CA TYR A 61 -4.80 -4.62 -3.88
C TYR A 61 -3.71 -3.98 -2.99
N ALA A 62 -2.56 -3.62 -3.57
CA ALA A 62 -1.48 -2.96 -2.83
C ALA A 62 -1.93 -1.64 -2.17
N LEU A 63 -2.71 -0.83 -2.90
CA LEU A 63 -3.25 0.42 -2.39
C LEU A 63 -4.28 0.20 -1.27
N ASP A 64 -5.22 -0.72 -1.46
CA ASP A 64 -6.26 -0.98 -0.46
C ASP A 64 -5.66 -1.47 0.86
N GLN A 65 -4.69 -2.40 0.79
CA GLN A 65 -3.94 -2.87 1.96
C GLN A 65 -3.12 -1.75 2.60
N GLY A 66 -2.42 -0.94 1.79
CA GLY A 66 -1.63 0.18 2.30
C GLY A 66 -2.47 1.26 2.99
N LEU A 67 -3.61 1.61 2.41
CA LEU A 67 -4.56 2.55 2.99
C LEU A 67 -5.21 1.99 4.25
N CYS A 68 -5.52 0.69 4.30
CA CYS A 68 -6.02 0.05 5.51
C CYS A 68 -5.03 0.17 6.67
N TRP A 69 -3.77 -0.19 6.41
CA TRP A 69 -2.69 -0.04 7.40
C TRP A 69 -2.56 1.39 7.93
N VAL A 70 -2.67 2.39 7.06
CA VAL A 70 -2.63 3.81 7.46
C VAL A 70 -3.82 4.17 8.36
N ARG A 71 -5.03 3.71 8.04
CA ARG A 71 -6.25 3.98 8.84
C ARG A 71 -6.12 3.41 10.25
N GLU A 72 -5.65 2.18 10.38
CA GLU A 72 -5.41 1.54 11.69
C GLU A 72 -4.40 2.32 12.55
N ARG A 73 -3.42 2.97 11.92
CA ARG A 73 -2.38 3.78 12.58
C ARG A 73 -2.75 5.25 12.74
N ASN A 74 -3.89 5.68 12.21
CA ASN A 74 -4.43 7.04 12.37
C ASN A 74 -5.84 7.03 12.98
N PRO A 75 -6.01 6.53 14.22
CA PRO A 75 -7.34 6.39 14.84
C PRO A 75 -8.03 7.73 15.15
N ARG A 76 -7.34 8.87 15.00
CA ARG A 76 -7.89 10.22 15.24
C ARG A 76 -8.56 10.85 14.02
N SER A 77 -8.80 10.10 12.95
CA SER A 77 -9.73 10.52 11.90
C SER A 77 -11.16 10.19 12.37
N HIS A 78 -11.80 11.13 13.07
CA HIS A 78 -13.12 10.99 13.67
C HIS A 78 -14.28 10.85 12.65
N ASN A 79 -14.02 10.37 11.43
CA ASN A 79 -15.02 10.25 10.36
C ASN A 79 -14.90 8.95 9.53
N ALA A 80 -14.25 7.90 10.04
CA ALA A 80 -14.21 6.60 9.38
C ALA A 80 -15.08 5.57 10.13
N PRO A 81 -16.13 5.01 9.50
CA PRO A 81 -16.90 3.94 10.13
C PRO A 81 -16.02 2.68 10.22
N LEU A 82 -15.99 2.11 11.41
CA LEU A 82 -15.69 0.73 11.80
C LEU A 82 -14.67 -0.01 10.92
N ALA A 83 -13.46 -0.16 11.47
CA ALA A 83 -12.45 -1.11 11.06
C ALA A 83 -13.03 -2.52 10.93
N LEU A 84 -13.40 -2.91 9.71
CA LEU A 84 -13.51 -4.30 9.33
C LEU A 84 -12.10 -4.77 8.99
N ALA A 85 -11.60 -5.71 9.80
CA ALA A 85 -10.26 -6.25 9.74
C ALA A 85 -9.83 -6.57 8.30
N CYS A 86 -8.77 -5.92 7.85
CA CYS A 86 -8.10 -6.26 6.59
C CYS A 86 -7.25 -7.52 6.82
N ALA A 87 -7.91 -8.68 6.88
CA ALA A 87 -7.26 -9.98 6.92
C ALA A 87 -7.99 -10.92 5.95
N GLY A 88 -7.29 -11.29 4.88
CA GLY A 88 -7.69 -12.24 3.85
C GLY A 88 -6.50 -12.55 2.96
#